data_AF-A0A1M7SKZ4-F1
#
_entry.id   AF-A0A1M7SKZ4-F1
#
_cell.length_a   1.000
_cell.length_b   1.000
_cell.length_c   1.000
_cell.angle_alpha   90.00
_cell.angle_beta   90.00
_cell.angle_gamma   90.00
#
_symmetry.space_group_name_H-M   'P 1'
#
loop_
_entity.id
_entity.type
_entity.pdbx_description
1 polymer ?
#
loop_
_entity_poly.entity_id
_entity_poly.type
_entity_poly.pdbx_seq_one_letter_code
_entity_poly.pdbx_strand_id
1 'polypeptide(L)' 'MEELKVCPYCNGDMVQGYIQSPRIIIWSKKKHRLSFLPKEYEGDIMVKGANLLGAYEQAYCCQKCETIIIRGNN' A
#
# COMPACT_ATOMS: atom_id res chain seq x y z
N MET A 1 -10.88 9.30 -12.48
CA MET A 1 -9.78 9.17 -11.51
C MET A 1 -8.55 9.75 -12.14
N GLU A 2 -7.89 10.70 -11.48
CA GLU A 2 -6.67 11.31 -11.98
C GLU A 2 -5.49 10.38 -11.66
N GLU A 3 -4.74 9.98 -12.69
CA GLU A 3 -3.55 9.13 -12.54
C GLU A 3 -2.42 9.93 -11.86
N LEU A 4 -1.80 9.36 -10.83
CA LEU A 4 -0.62 9.96 -10.21
C LEU A 4 0.59 9.74 -11.14
N LYS A 5 0.99 10.77 -11.88
CA LYS A 5 2.06 10.68 -12.89
C LYS A 5 3.44 11.15 -12.39
N VAL A 6 3.49 11.97 -11.35
CA VAL A 6 4.73 12.58 -10.85
C VAL A 6 4.91 12.30 -9.36
N CYS A 7 6.10 11.88 -8.98
CA CYS A 7 6.47 11.60 -7.60
C CYS A 7 6.55 12.91 -6.79
N PRO A 8 5.85 13.03 -5.65
CA PRO A 8 5.84 14.25 -4.86
C PRO A 8 7.16 14.52 -4.10
N TYR A 9 8.08 13.55 -4.07
CA TYR A 9 9.34 13.65 -3.32
C TYR A 9 10.55 13.99 -4.20
N CYS A 10 10.56 13.53 -5.46
CA CYS A 10 11.73 13.69 -6.34
C CYS A 10 11.38 14.15 -7.76
N ASN A 11 10.10 14.44 -8.03
CA ASN A 11 9.55 14.84 -9.33
C ASN A 11 9.81 13.85 -10.47
N GLY A 12 10.12 12.58 -10.16
CA GLY A 12 10.30 11.53 -11.16
C GLY A 12 8.98 10.90 -11.60
N ASP A 13 9.02 10.15 -12.70
CA ASP A 13 7.83 9.47 -13.24
C ASP A 13 7.32 8.38 -12.29
N MET A 14 6.00 8.32 -12.18
CA MET A 14 5.27 7.32 -11.41
C MET A 14 4.63 6.30 -12.35
N VAL A 15 4.91 5.02 -12.11
CA VAL A 15 4.35 3.91 -12.89
C VAL A 15 3.29 3.20 -12.06
N GLN A 16 2.11 3.00 -12.64
CA GLN A 16 1.03 2.24 -12.01
C GLN A 16 1.39 0.74 -11.95
N GLY A 17 1.12 0.13 -10.81
CA GLY A 17 1.28 -1.31 -10.57
C GLY A 17 0.44 -1.78 -9.40
N TYR A 18 0.88 -2.86 -8.74
CA TYR A 18 0.20 -3.45 -7.59
C TYR A 18 1.18 -3.75 -6.47
N ILE A 19 0.76 -3.50 -5.24
CA ILE A 19 1.34 -4.17 -4.08
C ILE A 19 0.61 -5.49 -3.87
N GLN A 20 1.33 -6.55 -3.50
CA GLN A 20 0.76 -7.90 -3.42
C GLN A 20 1.30 -8.64 -2.20
N SER A 21 0.44 -9.43 -1.56
CA SER A 21 0.76 -10.29 -0.43
C SER A 21 -0.11 -11.54 -0.48
N PRO A 22 0.40 -12.73 -0.08
CA PRO A 22 -0.43 -13.92 0.09
C PRO A 22 -1.42 -13.79 1.26
N ARG A 23 -1.25 -12.76 2.11
CA ARG A 23 -2.15 -12.44 3.23
C ARG A 23 -2.68 -11.02 3.06
N ILE A 24 -3.37 -10.51 4.07
CA ILE A 24 -3.84 -9.11 4.11
C ILE A 24 -2.70 -8.11 3.99
N ILE A 25 -3.04 -6.91 3.54
CA ILE A 25 -2.13 -5.76 3.52
C ILE A 25 -2.67 -4.76 4.54
N ILE A 26 -1.83 -4.40 5.51
CA ILE A 26 -2.13 -3.39 6.51
C ILE A 26 -1.08 -2.29 6.47
N TRP A 27 -1.49 -1.08 6.80
CA TRP A 27 -0.58 -0.03 7.24
C TRP A 27 -0.56 -0.02 8.77
N SER A 28 0.64 0.03 9.35
CA SER A 28 0.82 0.16 10.80
C SER A 28 2.02 1.06 11.10
N LYS A 29 1.93 1.81 12.19
CA LYS A 29 3.07 2.57 12.74
C LYS A 29 4.14 1.65 13.35
N LYS A 30 3.83 0.37 13.60
CA LYS A 30 4.73 -0.60 14.23
C LYS A 30 4.83 -1.87 13.38
N LYS A 31 5.97 -2.54 13.46
CA LYS A 31 6.14 -3.86 12.82
C LYS A 31 5.41 -4.93 13.64
N HIS A 32 4.38 -5.51 13.06
CA HIS A 32 3.72 -6.68 13.63
C HIS A 32 4.59 -7.93 13.42
N ARG A 33 4.78 -8.75 14.46
CA ARG A 33 5.61 -9.97 14.40
C ARG A 33 4.82 -11.28 14.54
N LEU A 34 3.61 -11.23 15.09
CA LEU A 34 2.82 -12.42 15.45
C LEU A 34 1.43 -12.45 14.81
N SER A 35 0.71 -11.32 14.84
CA SER A 35 -0.61 -11.19 14.21
C SER A 35 -0.58 -10.02 13.26
N PHE A 36 -1.02 -10.25 12.03
CA PHE A 36 -1.15 -9.22 11.00
C PHE A 36 -2.56 -8.63 10.93
N LEU A 37 -3.47 -9.04 11.84
CA LEU A 37 -4.77 -8.40 11.95
C LEU A 37 -4.59 -6.93 12.35
N PRO A 38 -5.31 -6.00 11.70
CA PRO A 38 -5.23 -4.59 12.05
C PRO A 38 -5.78 -4.37 13.46
N LYS A 39 -5.02 -3.65 14.27
CA LYS A 39 -5.43 -3.16 15.57
C LYS A 39 -5.85 -1.71 15.43
N GLU A 40 -7.13 -1.48 15.16
CA GLU A 40 -7.67 -0.13 14.92
C GLU A 40 -7.38 0.84 16.08
N TYR A 41 -7.42 0.35 17.32
CA TYR A 41 -7.09 1.16 18.52
C TYR A 41 -5.62 1.59 18.58
N GLU A 42 -4.70 0.91 17.87
CA GLU A 42 -3.30 1.32 17.70
C GLU A 42 -3.08 2.18 16.44
N GLY A 43 -4.16 2.45 15.68
CA GLY A 43 -4.15 3.24 14.47
C GLY A 43 -3.77 2.46 13.21
N ASP A 44 -3.86 1.13 13.23
CA ASP A 44 -3.67 0.32 12.02
C ASP A 44 -4.82 0.53 11.04
N ILE A 45 -4.50 0.47 9.75
CA ILE A 45 -5.48 0.62 8.67
C ILE A 45 -5.44 -0.62 7.79
N MET A 46 -6.60 -1.23 7.54
CA MET A 46 -6.74 -2.26 6.52
C MET A 46 -6.61 -1.61 5.14
N VAL A 47 -5.52 -1.90 4.43
CA VAL A 47 -5.37 -1.49 3.03
C VAL A 47 -6.13 -2.45 2.14
N LYS A 48 -5.98 -3.76 2.37
CA LYS A 48 -6.70 -4.79 1.61
C LYS A 48 -6.85 -6.10 2.40
N GLY A 49 -8.07 -6.63 2.43
CA GLY A 49 -8.35 -7.99 2.88
C GLY A 49 -7.88 -9.05 1.87
N ALA A 50 -7.61 -10.26 2.33
CA ALA A 50 -7.16 -11.36 1.48
C ALA A 50 -8.34 -12.20 1.02
N ASN A 51 -8.29 -12.64 -0.23
CA ASN A 51 -9.18 -13.64 -0.79
C ASN A 51 -8.37 -14.90 -1.17
N LEU A 52 -8.97 -15.82 -1.94
CA LEU A 52 -8.32 -17.06 -2.39
C LEU A 52 -7.00 -16.83 -3.17
N LEU A 53 -6.82 -15.65 -3.77
CA LEU A 53 -5.63 -15.26 -4.52
C LEU A 53 -4.66 -14.39 -3.70
N GLY A 54 -4.91 -14.21 -2.40
CA GLY A 54 -4.17 -13.28 -1.54
C GLY A 54 -4.81 -11.88 -1.53
N ALA A 55 -4.02 -10.86 -1.20
CA ALA A 55 -4.44 -9.46 -1.25
C ALA A 55 -3.58 -8.68 -2.23
N TYR A 56 -4.22 -7.83 -3.03
CA TYR A 56 -3.55 -6.90 -3.92
C TYR A 56 -4.29 -5.56 -3.96
N GLU A 57 -3.53 -4.47 -4.04
CA GLU A 57 -4.08 -3.13 -4.16
C GLU A 57 -3.29 -2.32 -5.18
N GLN A 58 -3.98 -1.45 -5.92
CA GLN A 58 -3.33 -0.59 -6.89
C GLN A 58 -2.40 0.39 -6.18
N ALA A 59 -1.20 0.54 -6.73
CA ALA A 59 -0.19 1.46 -6.23
C ALA A 59 0.56 2.12 -7.38
N TYR A 60 1.32 3.16 -7.06
CA TYR A 60 2.20 3.83 -7.99
C TYR A 60 3.61 3.82 -7.44
N CYS A 61 4.58 3.40 -8.26
CA CYS A 61 5.99 3.33 -7.88
C CYS A 61 6.80 4.34 -8.67
N CYS A 62 7.53 5.20 -7.97
CA CYS A 62 8.48 6.12 -8.58
C CYS A 62 9.68 5.34 -9.11
N GLN A 63 9.98 5.46 -10.40
CA GLN A 63 11.11 4.76 -11.03
C GLN A 63 12.48 5.35 -10.66
N LYS A 64 12.51 6.49 -9.96
CA LYS A 64 13.75 7.19 -9.57
C LYS A 64 14.12 6.98 -8.10
N CYS A 65 13.16 7.10 -7.18
CA CYS A 65 13.42 7.03 -5.74
C CYS A 65 12.64 5.92 -5.02
N GLU A 66 11.98 5.03 -5.77
CA GLU A 66 11.29 3.84 -5.27
C GLU A 66 10.18 4.12 -4.25
N THR A 67 9.72 5.37 -4.14
CA THR A 67 8.56 5.72 -3.33
C THR A 67 7.32 5.05 -3.91
N ILE A 68 6.61 4.31 -3.05
CA ILE A 68 5.33 3.68 -3.36
C ILE A 68 4.22 4.50 -2.73
N ILE A 69 3.24 4.91 -3.55
CA ILE A 69 2.02 5.58 -3.09
C ILE A 69 0.83 4.67 -3.33
N ILE A 70 0.06 4.45 -2.26
CA ILE A 70 -1.17 3.66 -2.24
C ILE A 70 -2.28 4.60 -1.79
N ARG A 71 -3.39 4.62 -2.52
CA ARG A 71 -4.55 5.42 -2.12
C ARG A 71 -5.45 4.56 -1.23
N GLY A 72 -5.63 4.97 0.02
CA GLY A 72 -6.58 4.31 0.92
C GLY A 72 -8.02 4.51 0.43
N ASN A 73 -8.89 3.53 0.69
CA ASN A 73 -10.29 3.51 0.27
C ASN A 73 -11.28 3.88 1.42
N ASN A 74 -10.81 4.58 2.46
CA ASN A 74 -11.67 5.01 3.58
C ASN A 74 -12.52 6.23 3.21
#